data_AF-A0A930U5T8-F1
#
_entry.id   AF-A0A930U5T8-F1
#
_cell.length_a   1.000
_cell.length_b   1.000
_cell.length_c   1.000
_cell.angle_alpha   90.00
_cell.angle_beta   90.00
_cell.angle_gamma   90.00
#
_symmetry.space_group_name_H-M   'P 1'
#
loop_
_entity.id
_entity.type
_entity.pdbx_description
1 polymer ?
#
loop_
_entity_poly.entity_id
_entity_poly.type
_entity_poly.pdbx_seq_one_letter_code
_entity_poly.pdbx_strand_id
1 'polypeptide(L)'
;MVQSCINQRNWHVKKDGVTLCIQPSKHLRAEERSLQPGHEVSVWLPPSWLESGFYGAIGNAGAVLNGAAVVEIYFNLDPQGAIALLGYLTYQLNTIVLPFSLKVLIDPETYHRYDSAILQIERSAYAQVQPILQQGLDLIRAHLMPQTPLCMKAIAPGIGLAEEPETEPSEFGVNRCQILADALLQCHHQGSSSPDSRLATIYHKLAELGIDGDRPYLNPGSEDCYTLLSF
;
A
#
# COMPACT_ATOMS: atom_id res chain seq x y z
N MET A 1 13.62 -3.22 20.93
CA MET A 1 14.54 -3.64 22.02
C MET A 1 13.82 -3.61 23.38
N VAL A 2 13.85 -4.71 24.14
CA VAL A 2 13.19 -4.84 25.46
C VAL A 2 14.02 -4.18 26.57
N GLN A 3 13.39 -3.37 27.44
CA GLN A 3 13.95 -2.89 28.70
C GLN A 3 12.98 -3.21 29.85
N SER A 4 13.45 -3.82 30.94
CA SER A 4 12.59 -4.20 32.08
C SER A 4 12.49 -3.09 33.14
N CYS A 5 11.32 -2.89 33.75
CA CYS A 5 11.20 -2.20 35.05
C CYS A 5 10.08 -2.79 35.94
N ILE A 6 10.47 -3.04 37.20
CA ILE A 6 9.73 -3.03 38.48
C ILE A 6 8.25 -3.46 38.44
N ASN A 7 8.04 -4.75 38.16
CA ASN A 7 6.94 -5.65 38.53
C ASN A 7 6.80 -6.64 37.38
N GLN A 8 6.98 -7.94 37.65
CA GLN A 8 7.13 -9.03 36.67
C GLN A 8 5.97 -9.23 35.65
N ARG A 9 5.00 -8.31 35.55
CA ARG A 9 3.81 -8.40 34.68
C ARG A 9 3.90 -7.57 33.39
N ASN A 10 4.68 -6.50 33.34
CA ASN A 10 4.75 -5.61 32.18
C ASN A 10 6.19 -5.43 31.68
N TRP A 11 6.38 -5.34 30.38
CA TRP A 11 7.66 -5.03 29.74
C TRP A 11 7.59 -3.68 29.03
N HIS A 12 8.73 -2.99 28.93
CA HIS A 12 8.86 -1.84 28.03
C HIS A 12 9.59 -2.28 26.75
N VAL A 13 9.00 -1.97 25.61
CA VAL A 13 9.65 -2.16 24.31
C VAL A 13 9.84 -0.81 23.64
N LYS A 14 10.98 -0.64 22.97
CA LYS A 14 11.33 0.58 22.25
C LYS A 14 11.46 0.32 20.76
N LYS A 15 10.86 1.20 19.97
CA LYS A 15 10.97 1.29 18.50
C LYS A 15 10.87 2.77 18.10
N ASP A 16 11.82 3.27 17.30
CA ASP A 16 11.79 4.61 16.68
C ASP A 16 11.47 5.76 17.65
N GLY A 17 12.10 5.76 18.83
CA GLY A 17 11.86 6.78 19.87
C GLY A 17 10.56 6.61 20.66
N VAL A 18 9.68 5.69 20.26
CA VAL A 18 8.44 5.33 20.98
C VAL A 18 8.73 4.21 21.98
N THR A 19 8.20 4.36 23.20
CA THR A 19 8.23 3.32 24.23
C THR A 19 6.82 2.82 24.50
N LEU A 20 6.58 1.53 24.30
CA LEU A 20 5.31 0.89 24.63
C LEU A 20 5.43 0.07 25.92
N CYS A 21 4.42 0.17 26.78
CA CYS A 21 4.26 -0.74 27.92
C CYS A 21 3.35 -1.90 27.48
N ILE A 22 3.88 -3.13 27.55
CA ILE A 22 3.19 -4.32 27.06
C ILE A 22 3.04 -5.37 28.15
N GLN A 23 2.02 -6.23 28.01
CA GLN A 23 1.84 -7.43 28.80
C GLN A 23 2.33 -8.63 27.97
N PRO A 24 3.45 -9.28 28.31
CA PRO A 24 4.01 -10.37 27.49
C PRO A 24 3.01 -11.49 27.18
N SER A 25 2.15 -11.84 28.15
CA SER A 25 1.13 -12.87 27.97
C SER A 25 0.05 -12.53 26.95
N LYS A 26 -0.18 -11.24 26.67
CA LYS A 26 -1.19 -10.76 25.71
C LYS A 26 -0.59 -10.31 24.40
N HIS A 27 0.53 -9.60 24.46
CA HIS A 27 1.05 -8.86 23.32
C HIS A 27 2.25 -9.52 22.65
N LEU A 28 2.81 -10.60 23.20
CA LEU A 28 3.91 -11.33 22.56
C LEU A 28 3.48 -12.72 22.10
N ARG A 29 4.16 -13.22 21.06
CA ARG A 29 4.08 -14.62 20.65
C ARG A 29 4.56 -15.51 21.79
N ALA A 30 4.05 -16.74 21.86
CA ALA A 30 4.34 -17.65 22.98
C ALA A 30 5.84 -17.87 23.17
N GLU A 31 6.59 -18.01 22.07
CA GLU A 31 8.03 -18.24 22.02
C GLU A 31 8.85 -17.02 22.51
N GLU A 32 8.32 -15.81 22.37
CA GLU A 32 9.01 -14.57 22.72
C GLU A 32 8.85 -14.19 24.20
N ARG A 33 7.94 -14.85 24.93
CA ARG A 33 7.62 -14.54 26.35
C ARG A 33 8.75 -14.85 27.31
N SER A 34 9.68 -15.72 26.93
CA SER A 34 10.86 -16.09 27.72
C SER A 34 12.12 -15.32 27.36
N LEU A 35 12.06 -14.42 26.37
CA LEU A 35 13.22 -13.64 25.94
C LEU A 35 13.68 -12.69 27.05
N GLN A 36 14.98 -12.43 27.08
CA GLN A 36 15.58 -11.52 28.07
C GLN A 36 15.60 -10.08 27.55
N PRO A 37 15.66 -9.07 28.44
CA PRO A 37 15.90 -7.69 28.04
C PRO A 37 17.08 -7.55 27.06
N GLY A 38 16.98 -6.63 26.12
CA GLY A 38 17.94 -6.46 25.02
C GLY A 38 17.58 -7.19 23.73
N HIS A 39 16.73 -8.22 23.76
CA HIS A 39 16.29 -8.91 22.55
C HIS A 39 15.21 -8.10 21.79
N GLU A 40 15.07 -8.41 20.50
CA GLU A 40 13.97 -7.96 19.67
C GLU A 40 12.76 -8.89 19.85
N VAL A 41 11.56 -8.31 19.77
CA VAL A 41 10.29 -9.01 19.95
C VAL A 41 9.26 -8.43 19.00
N SER A 42 8.30 -9.27 18.60
CA SER A 42 7.13 -8.87 17.83
C SER A 42 5.97 -8.56 18.78
N VAL A 43 5.39 -7.36 18.66
CA VAL A 43 4.26 -6.94 19.51
C VAL A 43 2.97 -6.99 18.71
N TRP A 44 2.00 -7.75 19.20
CA TRP A 44 0.63 -7.73 18.70
C TRP A 44 -0.01 -6.38 18.98
N LEU A 45 -0.38 -5.69 17.89
CA LEU A 45 -1.15 -4.46 17.91
C LEU A 45 -2.62 -4.76 17.64
N PRO A 46 -3.55 -3.82 17.92
CA PRO A 46 -4.92 -3.92 17.45
C PRO A 46 -4.97 -4.21 15.94
N PRO A 47 -5.94 -5.01 15.46
CA PRO A 47 -6.01 -5.42 14.05
C PRO A 47 -6.35 -4.26 13.11
N SER A 48 -6.65 -3.08 13.65
CA SER A 48 -7.05 -1.91 12.89
C SER A 48 -6.42 -0.62 13.42
N TRP A 49 -6.25 0.36 12.53
CA TRP A 49 -5.82 1.72 12.88
C TRP A 49 -6.66 2.74 12.12
N LEU A 50 -6.58 4.00 12.56
CA LEU A 50 -7.15 5.15 11.86
C LEU A 50 -6.03 6.07 11.41
N GLU A 51 -6.14 6.58 10.19
CA GLU A 51 -5.15 7.46 9.59
C GLU A 51 -5.86 8.41 8.63
N SER A 52 -5.77 9.73 8.86
CA SER A 52 -6.22 10.80 7.93
C SER A 52 -7.27 10.41 6.89
N GLY A 53 -8.50 10.09 7.33
CA GLY A 53 -9.63 9.77 6.45
C GLY A 53 -9.78 8.29 6.06
N PHE A 54 -8.91 7.41 6.56
CA PHE A 54 -8.94 5.97 6.33
C PHE A 54 -9.12 5.18 7.62
N TYR A 55 -9.85 4.07 7.49
CA TYR A 55 -9.78 2.92 8.37
C TYR A 55 -8.82 1.91 7.75
N GLY A 56 -7.84 1.43 8.52
CA GLY A 56 -6.89 0.42 8.09
C GLY A 56 -7.09 -0.91 8.83
N ALA A 57 -6.86 -2.02 8.13
CA ALA A 57 -6.79 -3.39 8.65
C ALA A 57 -5.43 -4.02 8.34
N ILE A 58 -4.79 -4.62 9.35
CA ILE A 58 -3.48 -5.29 9.23
C ILE A 58 -3.70 -6.80 9.23
N GLY A 59 -2.98 -7.51 8.37
CA GLY A 59 -2.98 -8.97 8.38
C GLY A 59 -2.48 -9.56 9.71
N ASN A 60 -2.91 -10.76 10.03
CA ASN A 60 -2.46 -11.52 11.20
C ASN A 60 -0.96 -11.86 11.12
N ALA A 61 -0.40 -11.93 9.90
CA ALA A 61 1.03 -12.07 9.68
C ALA A 61 1.81 -10.74 9.83
N GLY A 62 1.10 -9.63 10.03
CA GLY A 62 1.64 -8.27 10.07
C GLY A 62 1.42 -7.50 8.76
N ALA A 63 1.93 -6.27 8.73
CA ALA A 63 2.05 -5.49 7.51
C ALA A 63 3.32 -5.90 6.74
N VAL A 64 3.45 -5.43 5.50
CA VAL A 64 4.68 -5.60 4.71
C VAL A 64 5.85 -4.95 5.44
N LEU A 65 7.00 -5.61 5.45
CA LEU A 65 8.18 -5.14 6.18
C LEU A 65 8.83 -3.95 5.47
N ASN A 66 9.39 -3.03 6.26
CA ASN A 66 10.17 -1.91 5.72
C ASN A 66 11.33 -2.43 4.86
N GLY A 67 11.48 -1.86 3.66
CA GLY A 67 12.53 -2.23 2.70
C GLY A 67 12.20 -3.43 1.81
N ALA A 68 11.02 -4.05 1.96
CA ALA A 68 10.52 -5.00 0.96
C ALA A 68 10.00 -4.24 -0.27
N ALA A 69 10.04 -4.87 -1.44
CA ALA A 69 9.39 -4.32 -2.63
C ALA A 69 7.86 -4.42 -2.46
N VAL A 70 7.18 -3.28 -2.38
CA VAL A 70 5.73 -3.21 -2.15
C VAL A 70 5.00 -2.95 -3.46
N VAL A 71 3.83 -3.57 -3.59
CA VAL A 71 2.86 -3.22 -4.61
C VAL A 71 1.56 -2.80 -3.96
N GLU A 72 1.00 -1.70 -4.46
CA GLU A 72 -0.25 -1.10 -4.01
C GLU A 72 -1.34 -1.33 -5.05
N ILE A 73 -2.46 -1.91 -4.63
CA ILE A 73 -3.64 -2.12 -5.46
C ILE A 73 -4.72 -1.16 -4.98
N TYR A 74 -5.16 -0.31 -5.89
CA TYR A 74 -6.13 0.74 -5.67
C TYR A 74 -7.50 0.33 -6.20
N PHE A 75 -8.54 0.54 -5.42
CA PHE A 75 -9.92 0.27 -5.80
C PHE A 75 -10.76 1.54 -5.71
N ASN A 76 -11.45 1.85 -6.81
CA ASN A 76 -12.43 2.91 -6.90
C ASN A 76 -13.83 2.30 -6.71
N LEU A 77 -14.32 2.37 -5.48
CA LEU A 77 -15.54 1.68 -5.04
C LEU A 77 -16.55 2.68 -4.52
N ASP A 78 -17.80 2.24 -4.36
CA ASP A 78 -18.73 2.86 -3.42
C ASP A 78 -18.51 2.35 -1.97
N PRO A 79 -19.16 2.95 -0.95
CA PRO A 79 -19.01 2.51 0.44
C PRO A 79 -19.39 1.05 0.71
N GLN A 80 -20.39 0.51 0.00
CA GLN A 80 -20.83 -0.88 0.20
C GLN A 80 -19.80 -1.85 -0.37
N GLY A 81 -19.24 -1.53 -1.55
CA GLY A 81 -18.15 -2.28 -2.17
C GLY A 81 -16.90 -2.32 -1.29
N ALA A 82 -16.54 -1.21 -0.65
CA ALA A 82 -15.39 -1.17 0.26
C ALA A 82 -15.57 -2.07 1.50
N ILE A 83 -16.77 -2.10 2.09
CA ILE A 83 -17.08 -3.01 3.21
C ILE A 83 -16.99 -4.48 2.76
N ALA A 84 -17.59 -4.80 1.61
CA ALA A 84 -17.55 -6.15 1.05
C ALA A 84 -16.11 -6.60 0.73
N LEU A 85 -15.32 -5.73 0.09
CA LEU A 85 -13.91 -5.96 -0.21
C LEU A 85 -13.10 -6.18 1.06
N LEU A 86 -13.26 -5.31 2.06
CA LEU A 86 -12.54 -5.39 3.33
C LEU A 86 -12.76 -6.74 4.01
N GLY A 87 -14.02 -7.19 4.13
CA GLY A 87 -14.34 -8.48 4.73
C GLY A 87 -13.78 -9.66 3.93
N TYR A 88 -13.88 -9.61 2.61
CA TYR A 88 -13.38 -10.67 1.74
C TYR A 88 -11.85 -10.78 1.77
N LEU A 89 -11.13 -9.69 1.50
CA LEU A 89 -9.66 -9.70 1.42
C LEU A 89 -9.04 -10.02 2.78
N THR A 90 -9.54 -9.43 3.86
CA THR A 90 -8.99 -9.74 5.18
C THR A 90 -9.16 -11.21 5.53
N TYR A 91 -10.27 -11.86 5.17
CA TYR A 91 -10.45 -13.29 5.40
C TYR A 91 -9.51 -14.14 4.53
N GLN A 92 -9.48 -13.90 3.22
CA GLN A 92 -8.71 -14.72 2.27
C GLN A 92 -7.20 -14.59 2.49
N LEU A 93 -6.69 -13.37 2.64
CA LEU A 93 -5.26 -13.12 2.82
C LEU A 93 -4.75 -13.65 4.17
N ASN A 94 -5.57 -13.57 5.23
CA ASN A 94 -5.22 -14.20 6.51
C ASN A 94 -5.24 -15.73 6.45
N THR A 95 -6.13 -16.33 5.65
CA THR A 95 -6.19 -17.78 5.47
C THR A 95 -4.90 -18.35 4.87
N ILE A 96 -4.26 -17.59 3.99
CA ILE A 96 -2.95 -17.95 3.41
C ILE A 96 -1.77 -17.37 4.18
N VAL A 97 -2.00 -16.77 5.36
CA VAL A 97 -0.97 -16.19 6.24
C VAL A 97 -0.12 -15.11 5.52
N LEU A 98 -0.74 -14.32 4.65
CA LEU A 98 -0.05 -13.27 3.92
C LEU A 98 0.10 -12.00 4.79
N PRO A 99 1.29 -11.37 4.85
CA PRO A 99 1.41 -10.01 5.34
C PRO A 99 0.75 -9.00 4.38
N PHE A 100 -0.11 -8.12 4.91
CA PHE A 100 -0.76 -7.08 4.13
C PHE A 100 -1.21 -5.91 5.00
N SER A 101 -1.42 -4.76 4.35
CA SER A 101 -2.16 -3.64 4.91
C SER A 101 -3.32 -3.32 3.94
N LEU A 102 -4.53 -3.10 4.46
CA LEU A 102 -5.69 -2.73 3.65
C LEU A 102 -6.36 -1.52 4.27
N LYS A 103 -6.41 -0.42 3.53
CA LYS A 103 -7.09 0.81 3.94
C LYS A 103 -8.36 1.02 3.13
N VAL A 104 -9.41 1.54 3.77
CA VAL A 104 -10.66 2.00 3.13
C VAL A 104 -11.03 3.36 3.69
N LEU A 105 -11.68 4.21 2.89
CA LEU A 105 -12.15 5.52 3.37
C LEU A 105 -13.16 5.34 4.52
N ILE A 106 -13.00 6.16 5.57
CA ILE A 106 -13.85 6.11 6.76
C ILE A 106 -15.17 6.86 6.60
N ASP A 107 -15.18 7.89 5.75
CA ASP A 107 -16.33 8.75 5.55
C ASP A 107 -16.99 8.44 4.19
N PRO A 108 -18.24 7.94 4.18
CA PRO A 108 -19.00 7.69 2.95
C PRO A 108 -19.06 8.88 1.99
N GLU A 109 -19.02 10.13 2.48
CA GLU A 109 -19.06 11.33 1.64
C GLU A 109 -17.76 11.54 0.85
N THR A 110 -16.67 10.87 1.23
CA THR A 110 -15.35 10.98 0.59
C THR A 110 -15.12 9.99 -0.56
N TYR A 111 -16.08 9.12 -0.86
CA TYR A 111 -16.02 8.11 -1.93
C TYR A 111 -16.12 8.68 -3.36
N HIS A 112 -15.91 9.99 -3.51
CA HIS A 112 -15.68 10.63 -4.81
C HIS A 112 -14.21 10.51 -5.26
N ARG A 113 -13.31 10.02 -4.40
CA ARG A 113 -11.90 9.74 -4.70
C ARG A 113 -11.73 8.40 -5.42
N TYR A 114 -10.74 8.32 -6.31
CA TYR A 114 -10.43 7.10 -7.07
C TYR A 114 -9.61 6.06 -6.29
N ASP A 115 -9.13 6.41 -5.10
CA ASP A 115 -8.36 5.57 -4.18
C ASP A 115 -9.18 5.21 -2.92
N SER A 116 -10.43 4.79 -3.13
CA SER A 116 -11.38 4.54 -2.04
C SER A 116 -10.96 3.37 -1.14
N ALA A 117 -10.22 2.41 -1.69
CA ALA A 117 -9.50 1.39 -0.94
C ALA A 117 -8.11 1.13 -1.52
N ILE A 118 -7.15 0.77 -0.65
CA ILE A 118 -5.76 0.53 -1.01
C ILE A 118 -5.28 -0.73 -0.29
N LEU A 119 -4.92 -1.76 -1.05
CA LEU A 119 -4.27 -2.98 -0.55
C LEU A 119 -2.77 -2.89 -0.81
N GLN A 120 -1.95 -3.00 0.23
CA GLN A 120 -0.50 -3.13 0.12
C GLN A 120 -0.09 -4.57 0.43
N ILE A 121 0.70 -5.15 -0.47
CA ILE A 121 1.32 -6.47 -0.31
C ILE A 121 2.78 -6.41 -0.77
N GLU A 122 3.57 -7.40 -0.37
CA GLU A 122 4.88 -7.60 -0.98
C GLU A 122 4.69 -7.98 -2.45
N ARG A 123 5.45 -7.39 -3.36
CA ARG A 123 5.39 -7.65 -4.80
C ARG A 123 5.52 -9.14 -5.14
N SER A 124 6.40 -9.85 -4.44
CA SER A 124 6.63 -11.28 -4.63
C SER A 124 5.36 -12.13 -4.37
N ALA A 125 4.41 -11.61 -3.60
CA ALA A 125 3.14 -12.26 -3.31
C ALA A 125 2.07 -12.04 -4.38
N TYR A 126 2.27 -11.14 -5.35
CA TYR A 126 1.23 -10.79 -6.32
C TYR A 126 0.64 -12.00 -7.04
N ALA A 127 1.48 -12.96 -7.47
CA ALA A 127 1.02 -14.18 -8.14
C ALA A 127 0.07 -15.03 -7.27
N GLN A 128 0.23 -15.01 -5.95
CA GLN A 128 -0.65 -15.71 -5.01
C GLN A 128 -1.94 -14.91 -4.74
N VAL A 129 -1.87 -13.58 -4.80
CA VAL A 129 -3.00 -12.68 -4.54
C VAL A 129 -3.90 -12.50 -5.76
N GLN A 130 -3.37 -12.60 -6.98
CA GLN A 130 -4.14 -12.38 -8.21
C GLN A 130 -5.40 -13.27 -8.31
N PRO A 131 -5.36 -14.58 -8.00
CA PRO A 131 -6.57 -15.41 -8.04
C PRO A 131 -7.61 -15.00 -6.99
N ILE A 132 -7.16 -14.48 -5.84
CA ILE A 132 -8.04 -13.96 -4.79
C ILE A 132 -8.71 -12.67 -5.29
N LEU A 133 -7.97 -11.77 -5.93
CA LEU A 133 -8.55 -10.57 -6.55
C LEU A 133 -9.58 -10.93 -7.63
N GLN A 134 -9.26 -11.94 -8.46
CA GLN A 134 -10.15 -12.41 -9.52
C GLN A 134 -11.48 -12.93 -8.97
N GLN A 135 -11.44 -13.71 -7.88
CA GLN A 135 -12.65 -14.21 -7.21
C GLN A 135 -13.40 -13.09 -6.48
N GLY A 136 -12.68 -12.17 -5.84
CA GLY A 136 -13.26 -11.01 -5.17
C GLY A 136 -13.97 -10.06 -6.14
N LEU A 137 -13.55 -10.02 -7.40
CA LEU A 137 -14.14 -9.15 -8.41
C LEU A 137 -15.65 -9.38 -8.56
N ASP A 138 -16.11 -10.63 -8.54
CA ASP A 138 -17.54 -10.95 -8.66
C ASP A 138 -18.37 -10.39 -7.50
N LEU A 139 -17.77 -10.29 -6.31
CA LEU A 139 -18.40 -9.72 -5.12
C LEU A 139 -18.56 -8.20 -5.23
N ILE A 140 -17.57 -7.51 -5.80
CA ILE A 140 -17.50 -6.04 -5.78
C ILE A 140 -17.87 -5.39 -7.12
N ARG A 141 -18.10 -6.17 -8.18
CA ARG A 141 -18.28 -5.68 -9.55
C ARG A 141 -19.32 -4.58 -9.68
N ALA A 142 -20.46 -4.75 -9.02
CA ALA A 142 -21.58 -3.80 -9.07
C ALA A 142 -21.28 -2.46 -8.36
N HIS A 143 -20.22 -2.42 -7.56
CA HIS A 143 -19.81 -1.28 -6.73
C HIS A 143 -18.59 -0.54 -7.29
N LEU A 144 -17.99 -1.04 -8.39
CA LEU A 144 -16.80 -0.43 -8.99
C LEU A 144 -17.17 0.73 -9.91
N MET A 145 -16.45 1.84 -9.74
CA MET A 145 -16.47 2.95 -10.69
C MET A 145 -15.26 2.81 -11.63
N PRO A 146 -15.42 3.00 -12.95
CA PRO A 146 -14.45 2.50 -13.93
C PRO A 146 -13.10 3.22 -13.92
N GLN A 147 -13.01 4.42 -13.34
CA GLN A 147 -11.80 5.24 -13.35
C GLN A 147 -10.74 4.70 -12.39
N THR A 148 -9.48 4.78 -12.79
CA THR A 148 -8.31 4.54 -11.94
C THR A 148 -7.48 5.82 -11.80
N PRO A 149 -6.69 5.98 -10.74
CA PRO A 149 -5.72 7.06 -10.66
C PRO A 149 -4.73 7.06 -11.83
N LEU A 150 -4.17 8.24 -12.13
CA LEU A 150 -3.18 8.39 -13.20
C LEU A 150 -1.87 7.66 -12.87
N CYS A 151 -1.09 7.37 -13.92
CA CYS A 151 0.21 6.69 -13.83
C CYS A 151 0.18 5.25 -13.28
N MET A 152 -0.99 4.70 -12.96
CA MET A 152 -1.15 3.31 -12.53
C MET A 152 -1.42 2.37 -13.72
N LYS A 153 -1.13 1.08 -13.55
CA LYS A 153 -1.63 0.04 -14.44
C LYS A 153 -3.08 -0.25 -14.10
N ALA A 154 -4.00 0.01 -15.01
CA ALA A 154 -5.35 -0.50 -14.89
C ALA A 154 -5.34 -2.03 -15.10
N ILE A 155 -5.69 -2.78 -14.07
CA ILE A 155 -5.80 -4.25 -14.13
C ILE A 155 -7.25 -4.72 -14.27
N ALA A 156 -8.22 -3.86 -13.96
CA ALA A 156 -9.64 -3.98 -14.27
C ALA A 156 -10.31 -2.59 -14.23
N PRO A 157 -11.54 -2.40 -14.74
CA PRO A 157 -12.32 -1.19 -14.48
C PRO A 157 -12.41 -0.89 -12.98
N GLY A 158 -11.93 0.30 -12.58
CA GLY A 158 -11.89 0.71 -11.18
C GLY A 158 -10.81 0.08 -10.32
N ILE A 159 -9.91 -0.74 -10.89
CA ILE A 159 -8.81 -1.36 -10.16
C ILE A 159 -7.48 -1.02 -10.83
N GLY A 160 -6.69 -0.22 -10.13
CA GLY A 160 -5.34 0.20 -10.53
C GLY A 160 -4.28 -0.46 -9.67
N LEU A 161 -3.05 -0.52 -10.18
CA LEU A 161 -1.90 -1.01 -9.43
C LEU A 161 -0.65 -0.20 -9.74
N ALA A 162 0.20 -0.02 -8.73
CA ALA A 162 1.55 0.51 -8.89
C ALA A 162 2.52 -0.05 -7.84
N GLU A 163 3.80 -0.07 -8.18
CA GLU A 163 4.89 -0.37 -7.25
C GLU A 163 5.19 0.86 -6.38
N GLU A 164 5.37 0.64 -5.08
CA GLU A 164 5.80 1.68 -4.17
C GLU A 164 7.20 2.16 -4.58
N PRO A 165 7.41 3.47 -4.81
CA PRO A 165 8.72 4.01 -5.17
C PRO A 165 9.82 3.61 -4.18
N GLU A 166 10.95 3.16 -4.70
CA GLU A 166 12.18 2.90 -3.92
C GLU A 166 12.94 4.19 -3.57
N THR A 167 12.42 5.35 -3.99
CA THR A 167 12.99 6.68 -3.75
C THR A 167 12.00 7.57 -3.01
N GLU A 168 12.51 8.56 -2.28
CA GLU A 168 11.64 9.53 -1.63
C GLU A 168 11.06 10.57 -2.62
N PRO A 169 9.78 10.95 -2.50
CA PRO A 169 8.81 10.41 -1.54
C PRO A 169 8.35 8.99 -1.93
N SER A 170 8.25 8.12 -0.94
CA SER A 170 7.79 6.72 -1.11
C SER A 170 6.29 6.58 -1.40
N GLU A 171 5.48 7.62 -1.20
CA GLU A 171 4.07 7.61 -1.59
C GLU A 171 3.94 7.75 -3.12
N PHE A 172 3.37 6.74 -3.80
CA PHE A 172 3.33 6.67 -5.26
C PHE A 172 2.73 7.93 -5.92
N GLY A 173 1.57 8.38 -5.43
CA GLY A 173 0.86 9.53 -5.99
C GLY A 173 1.68 10.82 -5.89
N VAL A 174 2.35 11.04 -4.75
CA VAL A 174 3.21 12.21 -4.54
C VAL A 174 4.46 12.11 -5.42
N ASN A 175 5.07 10.93 -5.49
CA ASN A 175 6.27 10.69 -6.27
C ASN A 175 6.05 11.01 -7.75
N ARG A 176 5.01 10.43 -8.36
CA ARG A 176 4.72 10.68 -9.78
C ARG A 176 4.26 12.12 -10.01
N CYS A 177 3.46 12.70 -9.11
CA CYS A 177 3.09 14.12 -9.21
C CYS A 177 4.30 15.06 -9.17
N GLN A 178 5.31 14.78 -8.34
CA GLN A 178 6.52 15.60 -8.25
C GLN A 178 7.29 15.58 -9.57
N ILE A 179 7.47 14.40 -10.17
CA ILE A 179 8.15 14.26 -11.48
C ILE A 179 7.41 15.03 -12.57
N LEU A 180 6.08 14.90 -12.60
CA LEU A 180 5.25 15.65 -13.56
C LEU A 180 5.35 17.17 -13.33
N ALA A 181 5.32 17.61 -12.08
CA ALA A 181 5.45 19.03 -11.73
C ALA A 181 6.80 19.60 -12.16
N ASP A 182 7.90 18.88 -11.91
CA ASP A 182 9.26 19.29 -12.28
C ASP A 182 9.41 19.41 -13.80
N ALA A 183 8.85 18.45 -14.55
CA ALA A 183 8.82 18.51 -16.01
C ALA A 183 8.05 19.75 -16.53
N LEU A 184 6.88 20.02 -15.96
CA LEU A 184 6.04 21.16 -16.35
C LEU A 184 6.70 22.51 -16.01
N LEU A 185 7.38 22.61 -14.86
CA LEU A 185 8.16 23.78 -14.48
C LEU A 185 9.33 24.01 -15.43
N GLN A 186 10.03 22.95 -15.83
CA GLN A 186 11.10 23.04 -16.82
C GLN A 186 10.59 23.57 -18.17
N CYS A 187 9.47 23.04 -18.68
CA CYS A 187 8.86 23.55 -19.91
C CYS A 187 8.52 25.03 -19.80
N HIS A 188 7.93 25.43 -18.67
CA HIS A 188 7.56 26.83 -18.42
C HIS A 188 8.77 27.75 -18.47
N HIS A 189 9.88 27.40 -17.80
CA HIS A 189 11.13 28.17 -17.83
C HIS A 189 11.75 28.26 -19.24
N GLN A 190 11.56 27.24 -20.07
CA GLN A 190 12.04 27.20 -21.45
C GLN A 190 11.12 27.95 -22.43
N GLY A 191 10.02 28.56 -21.95
CA GLY A 191 9.02 29.21 -22.79
C GLY A 191 8.24 28.23 -23.66
N SER A 192 8.29 26.93 -23.35
CA SER A 192 7.65 25.87 -24.12
C SER A 192 6.29 25.53 -23.52
N SER A 193 5.24 25.57 -24.32
CA SER A 193 3.86 25.45 -23.83
C SER A 193 2.99 24.44 -24.58
N SER A 194 3.50 23.80 -25.64
CA SER A 194 2.72 22.82 -26.39
C SER A 194 2.54 21.53 -25.59
N PRO A 195 1.41 20.80 -25.79
CA PRO A 195 1.22 19.48 -25.19
C PRO A 195 2.37 18.50 -25.51
N ASP A 196 2.84 18.50 -26.76
CA ASP A 196 3.92 17.60 -27.20
C ASP A 196 5.24 17.88 -26.49
N SER A 197 5.60 19.16 -26.30
CA SER A 197 6.84 19.51 -25.62
C SER A 197 6.79 19.19 -24.12
N ARG A 198 5.63 19.36 -23.49
CA ARG A 198 5.39 18.93 -22.11
C ARG A 198 5.51 17.42 -21.97
N LEU A 199 4.87 16.67 -22.86
CA LEU A 199 4.93 15.21 -22.84
C LEU A 199 6.37 14.71 -23.05
N ALA A 200 7.09 15.26 -24.04
CA ALA A 200 8.49 14.93 -24.27
C ALA A 200 9.37 15.21 -23.04
N THR A 201 9.13 16.33 -22.34
CA THR A 201 9.87 16.67 -21.12
C THR A 201 9.53 15.75 -19.95
N ILE A 202 8.26 15.33 -19.82
CA ILE A 202 7.84 14.32 -18.83
C ILE A 202 8.56 13.00 -19.07
N TYR A 203 8.55 12.51 -20.32
CA TYR A 203 9.23 11.26 -20.69
C TYR A 203 10.73 11.36 -20.43
N HIS A 204 11.35 12.51 -20.73
CA HIS A 204 12.75 12.74 -20.43
C HIS A 204 13.03 12.67 -18.91
N LYS A 205 12.21 13.32 -18.08
CA LYS A 205 12.34 13.30 -16.61
C LYS A 205 12.17 11.91 -16.02
N LEU A 206 11.21 11.13 -16.51
CA LEU A 206 11.04 9.73 -16.11
C LEU A 206 12.26 8.89 -16.49
N ALA A 207 12.77 9.06 -17.72
CA ALA A 207 13.94 8.35 -18.20
C ALA A 207 15.23 8.70 -17.42
N GLU A 208 15.42 9.96 -16.99
CA GLU A 208 16.53 10.37 -16.10
C GLU A 208 16.53 9.59 -14.78
N LEU A 209 15.35 9.16 -14.31
CA LEU A 209 15.17 8.35 -13.11
C LEU A 209 15.13 6.85 -13.39
N GLY A 210 15.33 6.42 -14.64
CA GLY A 210 15.24 5.01 -15.06
C GLY A 210 13.82 4.45 -15.12
N ILE A 211 12.80 5.31 -15.09
CA ILE A 211 11.39 4.92 -15.17
C ILE A 211 10.96 4.92 -16.65
N ASP A 212 10.32 3.83 -17.08
CA ASP A 212 9.71 3.73 -18.40
C ASP A 212 8.47 4.63 -18.48
N GLY A 213 8.47 5.59 -19.43
CA GLY A 213 7.38 6.55 -19.61
C GLY A 213 6.04 5.92 -19.99
N ASP A 214 6.06 4.74 -20.63
CA ASP A 214 4.86 3.97 -20.97
C ASP A 214 4.40 3.07 -19.82
N ARG A 215 5.27 2.82 -18.84
CA ARG A 215 4.99 1.99 -17.66
C ARG A 215 5.38 2.67 -16.35
N PRO A 216 4.82 3.86 -16.06
CA PRO A 216 5.21 4.66 -14.89
C PRO A 216 4.79 4.03 -13.55
N TYR A 217 3.97 2.98 -13.57
CA TYR A 217 3.57 2.19 -12.41
C TYR A 217 4.65 1.22 -11.93
N LEU A 218 5.74 1.03 -12.71
CA LEU A 218 6.87 0.18 -12.35
C LEU A 218 8.02 1.01 -11.79
N ASN A 219 8.81 0.38 -10.92
CA ASN A 219 10.12 0.88 -10.52
C ASN A 219 11.19 0.58 -11.59
N PRO A 220 12.33 1.30 -11.57
CA PRO A 220 13.43 1.04 -12.50
C PRO A 220 13.91 -0.42 -12.48
N GLY A 221 14.02 -1.05 -13.65
CA GLY A 221 14.48 -2.44 -13.79
C GLY A 221 13.45 -3.50 -13.38
N SER A 222 12.24 -3.09 -13.01
CA SER A 222 11.16 -3.99 -12.62
C SER A 222 10.52 -4.72 -13.82
N GLU A 223 10.28 -6.03 -13.67
CA GLU A 223 9.48 -6.80 -14.63
C GLU A 223 7.97 -6.63 -14.41
N ASP A 224 7.23 -6.42 -15.51
CA ASP A 224 5.77 -6.34 -15.47
C ASP A 224 5.12 -7.73 -15.36
N CYS A 225 5.00 -8.23 -14.14
CA CYS A 225 4.33 -9.48 -13.83
C CYS A 225 2.82 -9.33 -13.54
N TYR A 226 2.26 -8.13 -13.73
CA TYR A 226 0.89 -7.80 -13.35
C TYR A 226 -0.10 -8.15 -14.47
N THR A 227 -0.97 -9.13 -14.24
CA THR A 227 -1.93 -9.60 -15.25
C THR A 227 -3.28 -8.92 -15.08
N LEU A 228 -3.97 -8.69 -16.20
CA LEU A 228 -5.34 -8.19 -16.18
C LEU A 228 -6.28 -9.20 -15.49
N LEU A 229 -7.27 -8.69 -14.77
CA LEU A 229 -8.37 -9.48 -14.24
C LEU A 229 -9.43 -9.63 -15.34
N SER A 230 -10.04 -10.81 -15.40
CA SER A 230 -11.18 -11.08 -16.27
C SER A 230 -12.40 -10.37 -15.69
N PHE A 231 -12.80 -9.26 -16.30
CA PHE A 231 -13.95 -8.45 -15.92
C PHE A 231 -15.18 -8.85 -16.75
#